data_AF-E1IA11-F1
#
_entry.id   AF-E1IA11-F1
#
_cell.length_a   1.000
_cell.length_b   1.000
_cell.length_c   1.000
_cell.angle_alpha   90.00
_cell.angle_beta   90.00
_cell.angle_gamma   90.00
#
_symmetry.space_group_name_H-M   'P 1'
#
loop_
_entity.id
_entity.type
_entity.pdbx_description
1 polymer ?
#
loop_
_entity_poly.entity_id
_entity_poly.type
_entity_poly.pdbx_seq_one_letter_code
_entity_poly.pdbx_strand_id
1 'polypeptide(L)'
;MRPPAAAPAPPPPAANPIPEPVAAMPPAAEARATSSAVEDPTPPTDPKRMLELSLWIVDRIQASLGNQSELKRSPESEKLLQERFARIYQQAGVNLPDTAIKQLFEMVCDELMGFGPIQQLLNDDTISEVMVNGPNRIYVEQKGKLRVSPVVFASDEHVLKVIDRIIRPLGRRVDRKWPMVDARLPDGSRVNAIIPPCAIDGCTVTIRKFSKNKLKVDDLIRFGSMTPEMGEFLRACVISRLNIVVAGGTGSGKTTLLNVLSNFIPEDERIVTIEDSAELQLAQDHVVRLEAKPAEVDGTGRVSIRDLVINSLRMRPERVVIGECRGGETLDMLQAMNTGHDGSLTTLHANTPRDAIARMETMSMMAGMDLPLKVIREQIASAIDVIVQQSRLDDGQRKVTYITEVQGMEGEKVVLQDIFKLDILGKTPEGKIQAELRPTGVRPRFTPRLEAHGFKLPPSIFGAQIPGQKKGW
;
A
#
# COMPACT_ATOMS: atom_id res chain seq x y z
N MET A 1 -43.88 51.00 15.76
CA MET A 1 -44.16 49.55 15.61
C MET A 1 -43.07 48.78 16.33
N ARG A 2 -43.49 47.88 17.24
CA ARG A 2 -42.77 46.89 18.07
C ARG A 2 -41.65 47.36 19.05
N PRO A 3 -41.80 47.07 20.36
CA PRO A 3 -40.75 47.28 21.38
C PRO A 3 -39.72 46.13 21.36
N PRO A 4 -38.51 46.35 21.93
CA PRO A 4 -37.45 45.35 21.95
C PRO A 4 -37.76 44.17 22.88
N ALA A 5 -37.39 42.97 22.43
CA ALA A 5 -37.63 41.70 23.10
C ALA A 5 -36.75 41.50 24.35
N ALA A 6 -37.36 40.95 25.40
CA ALA A 6 -36.75 40.63 26.68
C ALA A 6 -35.77 39.45 26.60
N ALA A 7 -34.66 39.56 27.36
CA ALA A 7 -33.66 38.50 27.51
C ALA A 7 -34.19 37.33 28.37
N PRO A 8 -33.80 36.07 28.09
CA PRO A 8 -34.28 34.91 28.84
C PRO A 8 -33.56 34.76 30.20
N ALA A 9 -34.33 34.32 31.21
CA ALA A 9 -33.87 34.07 32.58
C ALA A 9 -33.03 32.77 32.68
N PRO A 10 -32.10 32.68 33.66
CA PRO A 10 -31.22 31.52 33.82
C PRO A 10 -31.95 30.29 34.40
N PRO A 11 -31.50 29.07 34.11
CA PRO A 11 -32.11 27.84 34.62
C PRO A 11 -31.81 27.60 36.12
N PRO A 12 -32.68 26.86 36.84
CA PRO A 12 -32.50 26.57 38.25
C PRO A 12 -31.41 25.49 38.51
N PRO A 13 -30.80 25.47 39.70
CA PRO A 13 -29.70 24.56 40.02
C PRO A 13 -30.15 23.10 40.18
N ALA A 14 -29.30 22.18 39.72
CA ALA A 14 -29.52 20.74 39.76
C ALA A 14 -29.49 20.19 41.21
N ALA A 15 -30.44 19.30 41.52
CA ALA A 15 -30.57 18.62 42.80
C ALA A 15 -29.53 17.50 42.96
N ASN A 16 -28.91 17.41 44.13
CA ASN A 16 -27.97 16.36 44.50
C ASN A 16 -28.67 14.99 44.67
N PRO A 17 -28.08 13.89 44.17
CA PRO A 17 -28.59 12.55 44.43
C PRO A 17 -28.28 12.08 45.86
N ILE A 18 -29.28 11.42 46.45
CA ILE A 18 -29.29 10.78 47.77
C ILE A 18 -28.46 9.47 47.72
N PRO A 19 -27.65 9.14 48.75
CA PRO A 19 -26.85 7.92 48.77
C PRO A 19 -27.64 6.68 49.23
N GLU A 20 -27.48 5.57 48.51
CA GLU A 20 -27.94 4.23 48.91
C GLU A 20 -26.79 3.37 49.46
N PRO A 21 -27.10 2.33 50.28
CA PRO A 21 -26.25 1.93 51.40
C PRO A 21 -25.24 0.82 51.09
N VAL A 22 -24.16 0.83 51.87
CA VAL A 22 -23.03 -0.11 51.87
C VAL A 22 -23.45 -1.46 52.41
N ALA A 23 -23.32 -2.51 51.60
CA ALA A 23 -23.43 -3.90 52.03
C ALA A 23 -22.04 -4.51 52.32
N ALA A 24 -21.94 -5.17 53.46
CA ALA A 24 -20.73 -5.68 54.09
C ALA A 24 -20.10 -6.91 53.42
N MET A 25 -18.78 -7.05 53.60
CA MET A 25 -17.97 -8.23 53.30
C MET A 25 -18.47 -9.50 54.03
N PRO A 26 -18.39 -10.68 53.39
CA PRO A 26 -18.31 -11.96 54.08
C PRO A 26 -16.85 -12.31 54.49
N PRO A 27 -16.67 -13.19 55.48
CA PRO A 27 -15.47 -13.28 56.31
C PRO A 27 -14.33 -14.12 55.70
N ALA A 28 -13.13 -13.86 56.21
CA ALA A 28 -11.93 -14.65 56.02
C ALA A 28 -12.13 -16.09 56.47
N ALA A 29 -11.89 -17.04 55.56
CA ALA A 29 -11.80 -18.46 55.86
C ALA A 29 -10.36 -18.83 56.23
N GLU A 30 -10.28 -19.61 57.30
CA GLU A 30 -9.12 -20.01 58.08
C GLU A 30 -7.99 -20.68 57.30
N ALA A 31 -6.77 -20.41 57.76
CA ALA A 31 -5.56 -21.10 57.39
C ALA A 31 -5.66 -22.60 57.71
N ARG A 32 -5.57 -23.44 56.66
CA ARG A 32 -5.12 -24.82 56.79
C ARG A 32 -3.76 -24.95 56.12
N ALA A 33 -2.75 -25.18 56.94
CA ALA A 33 -1.47 -25.70 56.51
C ALA A 33 -1.66 -27.12 55.98
N THR A 34 -1.42 -27.32 54.69
CA THR A 34 -1.10 -28.64 54.13
C THR A 34 0.03 -28.45 53.14
N SER A 35 1.19 -29.03 53.45
CA SER A 35 2.29 -29.20 52.51
C SER A 35 1.86 -30.09 51.36
N SER A 36 2.10 -29.66 50.14
CA SER A 36 2.26 -30.56 48.99
C SER A 36 2.95 -29.82 47.85
N ALA A 37 4.18 -30.24 47.60
CA ALA A 37 4.93 -30.22 46.33
C ALA A 37 4.55 -29.14 45.29
N VAL A 38 5.45 -28.18 45.12
CA VAL A 38 5.56 -27.41 43.88
C VAL A 38 6.20 -28.33 42.84
N GLU A 39 5.39 -28.95 42.01
CA GLU A 39 5.84 -29.55 40.75
C GLU A 39 4.66 -29.57 39.79
N ASP A 40 4.68 -28.69 38.79
CA ASP A 40 4.25 -29.09 37.45
C ASP A 40 5.02 -28.31 36.37
N PRO A 41 5.52 -28.98 35.32
CA PRO A 41 6.48 -28.45 34.38
C PRO A 41 5.77 -27.79 33.19
N THR A 42 5.93 -26.48 33.04
CA THR A 42 5.67 -25.85 31.74
C THR A 42 6.73 -26.32 30.74
N PRO A 43 6.36 -26.71 29.51
CA PRO A 43 7.33 -27.23 28.55
C PRO A 43 8.44 -26.21 28.27
N PRO A 44 9.68 -26.66 28.00
CA PRO A 44 10.86 -25.81 27.82
C PRO A 44 10.82 -24.88 26.57
N THR A 45 9.69 -24.79 25.87
CA THR A 45 9.49 -24.07 24.60
C THR A 45 8.38 -23.01 24.66
N ASP A 46 8.02 -22.50 25.85
CA ASP A 46 7.09 -21.38 25.98
C ASP A 46 7.62 -20.14 25.20
N PRO A 47 6.86 -19.59 24.22
CA PRO A 47 7.27 -18.43 23.43
C PRO A 47 7.70 -17.23 24.27
N LYS A 48 7.07 -17.00 25.43
CA LYS A 48 7.41 -15.87 26.30
C LYS A 48 8.78 -16.08 26.96
N ARG A 49 9.05 -17.28 27.50
CA ARG A 49 10.37 -17.63 28.04
C ARG A 49 11.47 -17.59 26.98
N MET A 50 11.16 -18.03 25.75
CA MET A 50 12.09 -17.95 24.63
C MET A 50 12.47 -16.50 24.31
N LEU A 51 11.49 -15.59 24.32
CA LEU A 51 11.73 -14.15 24.12
C LEU A 51 12.52 -13.52 25.29
N GLU A 52 12.20 -13.86 26.53
CA GLU A 52 12.95 -13.39 27.71
C GLU A 52 14.41 -13.86 27.65
N LEU A 53 14.63 -15.13 27.29
CA LEU A 53 15.96 -15.70 27.15
C LEU A 53 16.73 -15.07 25.97
N SER A 54 16.08 -14.83 24.82
CA SER A 54 16.74 -14.19 23.68
C SER A 54 17.19 -12.78 24.03
N LEU A 55 16.35 -11.98 24.69
CA LEU A 55 16.68 -10.63 25.15
C LEU A 55 17.82 -10.63 26.18
N TRP A 56 17.81 -11.57 27.12
CA TRP A 56 18.92 -11.70 28.08
C TRP A 56 20.26 -12.03 27.39
N ILE A 57 20.24 -12.89 26.38
CA ILE A 57 21.43 -13.21 25.58
C ILE A 57 21.88 -11.98 24.78
N VAL A 58 20.94 -11.25 24.17
CA VAL A 58 21.20 -10.02 23.40
C VAL A 58 21.92 -8.98 24.26
N ASP A 59 21.43 -8.70 25.47
CA ASP A 59 22.05 -7.74 26.40
C ASP A 59 23.50 -8.14 26.74
N ARG A 60 23.76 -9.44 26.98
CA ARG A 60 25.10 -9.98 27.24
C ARG A 60 26.03 -9.88 26.03
N ILE A 61 25.50 -10.13 24.83
CA ILE A 61 26.25 -9.99 23.57
C ILE A 61 26.61 -8.51 23.35
N GLN A 62 25.67 -7.58 23.51
CA GLN A 62 25.89 -6.15 23.35
C GLN A 62 26.92 -5.62 24.36
N ALA A 63 26.81 -6.01 25.63
CA ALA A 63 27.81 -5.66 26.66
C ALA A 63 29.22 -6.16 26.31
N SER A 64 29.32 -7.29 25.62
CA SER A 64 30.58 -7.88 25.18
C SER A 64 31.14 -7.26 23.88
N LEU A 65 30.32 -6.59 23.07
CA LEU A 65 30.72 -5.95 21.80
C LEU A 65 31.25 -4.52 22.00
N GLY A 66 30.97 -3.88 23.13
CA GLY A 66 31.39 -2.51 23.40
C GLY A 66 30.71 -1.49 22.47
N ASN A 67 31.43 -0.42 22.09
CA ASN A 67 30.88 0.68 21.28
C ASN A 67 30.75 0.40 19.76
N GLN A 68 31.00 -0.83 19.28
CA GLN A 68 30.77 -1.15 17.86
C GLN A 68 29.27 -1.10 17.57
N SER A 69 28.85 0.00 16.94
CA SER A 69 27.49 0.50 17.11
C SER A 69 26.45 -0.21 16.26
N GLU A 70 26.80 -0.90 15.19
CA GLU A 70 25.83 -1.53 14.28
C GLU A 70 26.45 -2.77 13.61
N LEU A 71 25.98 -3.96 13.96
CA LEU A 71 26.31 -5.20 13.27
C LEU A 71 25.45 -5.30 12.00
N LYS A 72 26.09 -5.19 10.83
CA LYS A 72 25.44 -5.56 9.57
C LYS A 72 25.47 -7.07 9.41
N ARG A 73 24.40 -7.64 8.86
CA ARG A 73 24.32 -9.07 8.54
C ARG A 73 25.34 -9.40 7.45
N SER A 74 26.37 -10.15 7.83
CA SER A 74 27.44 -10.63 6.96
C SER A 74 27.86 -12.03 7.41
N PRO A 75 28.45 -12.88 6.55
CA PRO A 75 28.93 -14.20 6.95
C PRO A 75 29.92 -14.15 8.14
N GLU A 76 30.72 -13.09 8.21
CA GLU A 76 31.69 -12.86 9.30
C GLU A 76 30.98 -12.47 10.60
N SER A 77 29.99 -11.56 10.52
CA SER A 77 29.17 -11.13 11.66
C SER A 77 28.37 -12.28 12.24
N GLU A 78 27.77 -13.13 11.38
CA GLU A 78 26.99 -14.29 11.80
C GLU A 78 27.88 -15.33 12.49
N LYS A 79 29.09 -15.58 11.97
CA LYS A 79 30.05 -16.49 12.61
C LYS A 79 30.49 -15.98 13.99
N LEU A 80 30.80 -14.68 14.10
CA LEU A 80 31.14 -14.06 15.38
C LEU A 80 29.97 -14.15 16.39
N LEU A 81 28.75 -13.89 15.93
CA LEU A 81 27.55 -14.02 16.76
C LEU A 81 27.32 -15.46 17.20
N GLN A 82 27.55 -16.44 16.33
CA GLN A 82 27.40 -17.85 16.65
C GLN A 82 28.39 -18.29 17.74
N GLU A 83 29.66 -17.87 17.65
CA GLU A 83 30.68 -18.16 18.66
C GLU A 83 30.33 -17.53 20.02
N ARG A 84 29.84 -16.28 20.03
CA ARG A 84 29.44 -15.58 21.26
C ARG A 84 28.17 -16.16 21.86
N PHE A 85 27.18 -16.46 21.02
CA PHE A 85 25.94 -17.11 21.42
C PHE A 85 26.23 -18.44 22.11
N ALA A 86 27.06 -19.30 21.51
CA ALA A 86 27.39 -20.60 22.10
C ALA A 86 28.01 -20.45 23.50
N ARG A 87 28.92 -19.48 23.68
CA ARG A 87 29.55 -19.20 24.98
C ARG A 87 28.54 -18.72 26.02
N ILE A 88 27.66 -17.79 25.67
CA ILE A 88 26.67 -17.21 26.58
C ILE A 88 25.56 -18.20 26.90
N TYR A 89 25.13 -19.00 25.90
CA TYR A 89 24.14 -20.04 26.08
C TYR A 89 24.62 -21.12 27.06
N GLN A 90 25.89 -21.55 26.96
CA GLN A 90 26.48 -22.46 27.95
C GLN A 90 26.46 -21.89 29.39
N GLN A 91 26.64 -20.57 29.54
CA GLN A 91 26.57 -19.90 30.84
C GLN A 91 25.14 -19.78 31.38
N ALA A 92 24.13 -19.78 30.51
CA ALA A 92 22.72 -19.69 30.91
C ALA A 92 22.25 -20.95 31.68
N GLY A 93 22.94 -22.08 31.52
CA GLY A 93 22.62 -23.33 32.22
C GLY A 93 21.27 -23.94 31.82
N VAL A 94 20.70 -23.52 30.68
CA VAL A 94 19.42 -24.00 30.17
C VAL A 94 19.67 -25.17 29.22
N ASN A 95 18.90 -26.25 29.34
CA ASN A 95 18.96 -27.39 28.43
C ASN A 95 17.77 -27.36 27.47
N LEU A 96 18.01 -27.00 26.20
CA LEU A 96 17.00 -26.96 25.15
C LEU A 96 17.30 -28.01 24.07
N PRO A 97 16.27 -28.55 23.39
CA PRO A 97 16.48 -29.35 22.19
C PRO A 97 17.22 -28.56 21.10
N ASP A 98 18.00 -29.23 20.24
CA ASP A 98 18.77 -28.60 19.16
C ASP A 98 17.93 -27.69 18.25
N THR A 99 16.66 -28.05 18.01
CA THR A 99 15.71 -27.25 17.24
C THR A 99 15.38 -25.92 17.93
N ALA A 100 15.17 -25.95 19.24
CA ALA A 100 14.90 -24.76 20.04
C ALA A 100 16.15 -23.89 20.22
N ILE A 101 17.35 -24.48 20.28
CA ILE A 101 18.62 -23.72 20.28
C ILE A 101 18.77 -22.94 18.97
N LYS A 102 18.50 -23.59 17.82
CA LYS A 102 18.52 -22.91 16.52
C LYS A 102 17.51 -21.77 16.45
N GLN A 103 16.28 -22.01 16.90
CA GLN A 103 15.25 -20.98 16.95
C GLN A 103 15.65 -19.80 17.87
N LEU A 104 16.23 -20.09 19.03
CA LEU A 104 16.74 -19.07 19.96
C LEU A 104 17.86 -18.24 19.32
N PHE A 105 18.78 -18.89 18.60
CA PHE A 105 19.83 -18.20 17.86
C PHE A 105 19.28 -17.30 16.77
N GLU A 106 18.28 -17.75 16.01
CA GLU A 106 17.57 -16.93 15.02
C GLU A 106 16.90 -15.71 15.66
N MET A 107 16.21 -15.89 16.80
CA MET A 107 15.64 -14.77 17.56
C MET A 107 16.71 -13.77 17.97
N VAL A 108 17.86 -14.21 18.47
CA VAL A 108 18.98 -13.32 18.83
C VAL A 108 19.53 -12.58 17.61
N CYS A 109 19.61 -13.24 16.45
CA CYS A 109 20.02 -12.60 15.21
C CYS A 109 19.01 -11.54 14.77
N ASP A 110 17.71 -11.84 14.85
CA ASP A 110 16.64 -10.92 14.49
C ASP A 110 16.57 -9.72 15.46
N GLU A 111 16.90 -9.92 16.73
CA GLU A 111 17.01 -8.84 17.71
C GLU A 111 18.21 -7.93 17.49
N LEU A 112 19.34 -8.46 17.03
CA LEU A 112 20.57 -7.69 16.84
C LEU A 112 20.66 -7.05 15.46
N MET A 113 20.21 -7.74 14.41
CA MET A 113 20.42 -7.37 13.02
C MET A 113 19.11 -7.20 12.22
N GLY A 114 17.99 -7.72 12.74
CA GLY A 114 16.68 -7.64 12.09
C GLY A 114 15.73 -6.68 12.80
N PHE A 115 14.43 -6.94 12.67
CA PHE A 115 13.36 -6.14 13.27
C PHE A 115 12.77 -6.78 14.53
N GLY A 116 13.56 -7.55 15.28
CA GLY A 116 13.11 -8.20 16.52
C GLY A 116 12.00 -9.23 16.27
N PRO A 117 10.97 -9.32 17.14
CA PRO A 117 9.96 -10.39 17.07
C PRO A 117 9.15 -10.40 15.77
N ILE A 118 8.99 -9.24 15.12
CA ILE A 118 8.21 -9.12 13.87
C ILE A 118 8.99 -9.57 12.64
N GLN A 119 10.30 -9.83 12.72
CA GLN A 119 11.11 -10.25 11.58
C GLN A 119 10.55 -11.52 10.91
N GLN A 120 10.09 -12.50 11.71
CA GLN A 120 9.46 -13.71 11.18
C GLN A 120 8.18 -13.43 10.38
N LEU A 121 7.37 -12.43 10.79
CA LEU A 121 6.15 -12.03 10.08
C LEU A 121 6.50 -11.30 8.78
N LEU A 122 7.57 -10.51 8.80
CA LEU A 122 8.09 -9.83 7.61
C LEU A 122 8.66 -10.84 6.59
N ASN A 123 9.25 -11.93 7.05
CA ASN A 123 9.77 -13.00 6.17
C ASN A 123 8.67 -13.86 5.53
N ASP A 124 7.47 -13.95 6.12
CA ASP A 124 6.36 -14.74 5.58
C ASP A 124 5.67 -14.04 4.40
N ASP A 125 5.97 -14.47 3.17
CA ASP A 125 5.43 -13.92 1.92
C ASP A 125 3.89 -14.04 1.78
N THR A 126 3.21 -14.82 2.64
CA THR A 126 1.74 -14.90 2.65
C THR A 126 1.09 -13.73 3.39
N ILE A 127 1.85 -13.00 4.20
CA ILE A 127 1.41 -11.80 4.93
C ILE A 127 1.63 -10.56 4.07
N SER A 128 0.59 -9.73 3.95
CA SER A 128 0.63 -8.45 3.22
C SER A 128 0.85 -7.24 4.13
N GLU A 129 0.41 -7.33 5.39
CA GLU A 129 0.48 -6.22 6.34
C GLU A 129 0.72 -6.74 7.76
N VAL A 130 1.53 -6.02 8.54
CA VAL A 130 1.80 -6.27 9.96
C VAL A 130 1.44 -5.01 10.74
N MET A 131 0.60 -5.14 11.76
CA MET A 131 0.09 -4.04 12.58
C MET A 131 0.35 -4.32 14.06
N VAL A 132 1.31 -3.62 14.64
CA VAL A 132 1.65 -3.67 16.06
C VAL A 132 0.82 -2.59 16.77
N ASN A 133 -0.09 -3.01 17.65
CA ASN A 133 -0.94 -2.14 18.46
C ASN A 133 -0.51 -2.27 19.93
N GLY A 134 0.71 -1.83 20.24
CA GLY A 134 1.37 -2.08 21.51
C GLY A 134 2.03 -3.46 21.60
N PRO A 135 2.72 -3.76 22.71
CA PRO A 135 3.61 -4.92 22.80
C PRO A 135 2.91 -6.27 22.75
N ASN A 136 1.66 -6.34 23.21
CA ASN A 136 0.94 -7.62 23.38
C ASN A 136 -0.11 -7.90 22.29
N ARG A 137 -0.28 -7.01 21.31
CA ARG A 137 -1.33 -7.12 20.29
C ARG A 137 -0.78 -6.82 18.91
N ILE A 138 -0.46 -7.87 18.17
CA ILE A 138 -0.01 -7.78 16.78
C ILE A 138 -1.06 -8.42 15.89
N TYR A 139 -1.46 -7.69 14.84
CA TYR A 139 -2.34 -8.17 13.78
C TYR A 139 -1.53 -8.37 12.50
N VAL A 140 -1.95 -9.34 11.70
CA VAL A 140 -1.42 -9.57 10.36
C VAL A 140 -2.57 -9.69 9.37
N GLU A 141 -2.38 -9.13 8.18
CA GLU A 141 -3.26 -9.40 7.05
C GLU A 141 -2.70 -10.57 6.25
N GLN A 142 -3.48 -11.64 6.12
CA GLN A 142 -3.12 -12.81 5.34
C GLN A 142 -4.26 -13.13 4.38
N LYS A 143 -3.99 -13.12 3.06
CA LYS A 143 -4.99 -13.34 2.00
C LYS A 143 -6.24 -12.45 2.14
N GLY A 144 -6.06 -11.17 2.48
CA GLY A 144 -7.16 -10.20 2.60
C GLY A 144 -7.96 -10.28 3.90
N LYS A 145 -7.52 -11.08 4.88
CA LYS A 145 -8.19 -11.24 6.18
C LYS A 145 -7.25 -10.88 7.32
N LEU A 146 -7.75 -10.06 8.24
CA LEU A 146 -7.04 -9.70 9.48
C LEU A 146 -7.09 -10.86 10.49
N ARG A 147 -5.96 -11.14 11.12
CA ARG A 147 -5.79 -12.16 12.16
C ARG A 147 -4.88 -11.65 13.26
N VAL A 148 -5.12 -12.09 14.49
CA VAL A 148 -4.20 -11.85 15.60
C VAL A 148 -3.02 -12.81 15.46
N SER A 149 -1.81 -12.27 15.53
CA SER A 149 -0.56 -13.04 15.54
C SER A 149 -0.22 -13.48 16.96
N PRO A 150 0.37 -14.68 17.16
CA PRO A 150 0.89 -15.10 18.46
C PRO A 150 2.18 -14.37 18.86
N VAL A 151 2.79 -13.62 17.94
CA VAL A 151 4.01 -12.84 18.19
C VAL A 151 3.70 -11.68 19.13
N VAL A 152 4.59 -11.46 20.09
CA VAL A 152 4.53 -10.35 21.06
C VAL A 152 5.89 -9.71 21.22
N PHE A 153 5.90 -8.44 21.64
CA PHE A 153 7.09 -7.77 22.16
C PHE A 153 7.12 -7.89 23.69
N ALA A 154 8.30 -7.72 24.27
CA ALA A 154 8.49 -7.77 25.71
C ALA A 154 7.90 -6.55 26.44
N SER A 155 7.95 -5.37 25.80
CA SER A 155 7.46 -4.11 26.37
C SER A 155 7.29 -3.04 25.29
N ASP A 156 6.67 -1.91 25.66
CA ASP A 156 6.56 -0.75 24.77
C ASP A 156 7.93 -0.19 24.38
N GLU A 157 8.89 -0.24 25.31
CA GLU A 157 10.28 0.17 25.06
C GLU A 157 10.98 -0.75 24.05
N HIS A 158 10.61 -2.03 24.01
CA HIS A 158 11.08 -2.93 22.97
C HIS A 158 10.52 -2.55 21.60
N VAL A 159 9.23 -2.19 21.50
CA VAL A 159 8.65 -1.66 20.24
C VAL A 159 9.41 -0.40 19.81
N LEU A 160 9.67 0.53 20.74
CA LEU A 160 10.41 1.76 20.47
C LEU A 160 11.83 1.50 19.94
N LYS A 161 12.57 0.53 20.51
CA LYS A 161 13.89 0.11 20.00
C LYS A 161 13.83 -0.36 18.54
N VAL A 162 12.78 -1.09 18.16
CA VAL A 162 12.58 -1.54 16.77
C VAL A 162 12.23 -0.36 15.86
N ILE A 163 11.39 0.58 16.33
CA ILE A 163 11.09 1.82 15.59
C ILE A 163 12.40 2.60 15.33
N ASP A 164 13.21 2.81 16.36
CA ASP A 164 14.50 3.51 16.25
C ASP A 164 15.44 2.85 15.24
N ARG A 165 15.50 1.51 15.23
CA ARG A 165 16.30 0.75 14.27
C ARG A 165 15.83 0.93 12.83
N ILE A 166 14.52 1.04 12.61
CA ILE A 166 13.94 1.29 11.28
C ILE A 166 14.30 2.69 10.77
N ILE A 167 14.20 3.71 11.64
CA ILE A 167 14.26 5.11 11.20
C ILE A 167 15.68 5.70 11.21
N ARG A 168 16.59 5.17 12.04
CA ARG A 168 17.95 5.69 12.21
C ARG A 168 18.78 5.69 10.92
N PRO A 169 18.80 4.62 10.10
CA PRO A 169 19.52 4.64 8.82
C PRO A 169 18.96 5.64 7.81
N LEU A 170 17.69 6.04 7.98
CA LEU A 170 17.00 7.00 7.12
C LEU A 170 17.23 8.46 7.54
N GLY A 171 17.97 8.69 8.64
CA GLY A 171 18.15 10.02 9.22
C GLY A 171 16.87 10.62 9.82
N ARG A 172 15.84 9.79 10.05
CA ARG A 172 14.56 10.22 10.62
C ARG A 172 14.59 10.12 12.15
N ARG A 173 13.69 10.87 12.81
CA ARG A 173 13.56 10.88 14.26
C ARG A 173 12.10 10.76 14.67
N VAL A 174 11.88 10.11 15.81
CA VAL A 174 10.61 10.07 16.52
C VAL A 174 10.88 10.40 17.98
N ASP A 175 10.11 11.32 18.55
CA ASP A 175 10.23 11.70 19.96
C ASP A 175 8.89 12.25 20.48
N ARG A 176 8.85 12.67 21.76
CA ARG A 176 7.62 13.21 22.34
C ARG A 176 7.11 14.49 21.68
N LYS A 177 7.96 15.28 21.03
CA LYS A 177 7.56 16.49 20.28
C LYS A 177 7.04 16.10 18.90
N TRP A 178 7.62 15.07 18.29
CA TRP A 178 7.27 14.56 16.97
C TRP A 178 6.98 13.06 17.06
N PRO A 179 5.79 12.69 17.56
CA PRO A 179 5.48 11.32 17.95
C PRO A 179 5.06 10.44 16.78
N MET A 180 5.27 10.86 15.53
CA MET A 180 4.84 10.14 14.34
C MET A 180 5.95 10.16 13.29
N VAL A 181 6.09 9.06 12.55
CA VAL A 181 7.10 8.94 11.50
C VAL A 181 6.63 7.98 10.41
N ASP A 182 6.86 8.37 9.16
CA ASP A 182 6.79 7.49 8.00
C ASP A 182 8.21 7.11 7.56
N ALA A 183 8.40 5.85 7.19
CA ALA A 183 9.69 5.25 6.87
C ALA A 183 9.57 4.11 5.85
N ARG A 184 10.72 3.58 5.44
CA ARG A 184 10.82 2.41 4.56
C ARG A 184 11.80 1.40 5.11
N LEU A 185 11.44 0.13 5.00
CA LEU A 185 12.37 -0.96 5.20
C LEU A 185 13.28 -1.12 3.97
N PRO A 186 14.45 -1.80 4.12
CA PRO A 186 15.36 -2.06 3.00
C PRO A 186 14.74 -2.83 1.83
N ASP A 187 13.70 -3.62 2.07
CA ASP A 187 12.96 -4.39 1.04
C ASP A 187 11.91 -3.53 0.29
N GLY A 188 11.77 -2.25 0.64
CA GLY A 188 10.79 -1.32 0.07
C GLY A 188 9.45 -1.28 0.80
N SER A 189 9.26 -2.10 1.85
CA SER A 189 8.04 -2.10 2.65
C SER A 189 7.86 -0.75 3.35
N ARG A 190 6.63 -0.25 3.39
CA ARG A 190 6.31 1.04 4.00
C ARG A 190 6.01 0.87 5.48
N VAL A 191 6.53 1.78 6.30
CA VAL A 191 6.33 1.78 7.74
C VAL A 191 5.71 3.10 8.15
N ASN A 192 4.63 3.04 8.91
CA ASN A 192 4.12 4.15 9.70
C ASN A 192 4.26 3.77 11.18
N ALA A 193 4.79 4.67 12.00
CA ALA A 193 4.89 4.46 13.44
C ALA A 193 4.42 5.70 14.21
N ILE A 194 3.73 5.46 15.33
CA ILE A 194 3.25 6.50 16.24
C ILE A 194 3.55 6.08 17.68
N ILE A 195 4.07 7.00 18.49
CA ILE A 195 4.44 6.76 19.88
C ILE A 195 3.62 7.64 20.84
N PRO A 196 3.64 7.38 22.16
CA PRO A 196 3.05 8.30 23.15
C PRO A 196 3.67 9.71 23.06
N PRO A 197 2.87 10.78 23.24
CA PRO A 197 1.52 10.79 23.82
C PRO A 197 0.38 10.62 22.80
N CYS A 198 0.66 10.57 21.49
CA CYS A 198 -0.40 10.44 20.47
C CYS A 198 -0.97 9.03 20.39
N ALA A 199 -0.13 8.01 20.61
CA ALA A 199 -0.58 6.63 20.76
C ALA A 199 -0.80 6.32 22.24
N ILE A 200 -2.04 6.52 22.72
CA ILE A 200 -2.40 6.45 24.15
C ILE A 200 -2.14 5.05 24.74
N ASP A 201 -2.39 4.00 23.95
CA ASP A 201 -2.28 2.60 24.37
C ASP A 201 -0.87 2.00 24.19
N GLY A 202 0.13 2.83 23.84
CA GLY A 202 1.50 2.42 23.57
C GLY A 202 1.92 2.63 22.11
N CYS A 203 3.20 2.37 21.81
CA CYS A 203 3.78 2.48 20.49
C CYS A 203 3.03 1.61 19.47
N THR A 204 2.70 2.21 18.32
CA THR A 204 2.08 1.52 17.20
C THR A 204 2.98 1.53 15.98
N VAL A 205 2.94 0.45 15.21
CA VAL A 205 3.69 0.30 13.96
C VAL A 205 2.82 -0.41 12.94
N THR A 206 2.62 0.19 11.78
CA THR A 206 1.95 -0.43 10.64
C THR A 206 2.96 -0.61 9.51
N ILE A 207 3.20 -1.85 9.11
CA ILE A 207 4.10 -2.21 8.01
C ILE A 207 3.29 -2.81 6.88
N ARG A 208 3.25 -2.10 5.76
CA ARG A 208 2.68 -2.59 4.50
C ARG A 208 3.79 -3.17 3.67
N LYS A 209 3.78 -4.49 3.53
CA LYS A 209 4.86 -5.21 2.86
C LYS A 209 4.91 -4.90 1.37
N PHE A 210 6.12 -4.72 0.86
CA PHE A 210 6.35 -4.60 -0.56
C PHE A 210 6.09 -5.96 -1.22
N SER A 211 5.16 -6.02 -2.17
CA SER A 211 4.81 -7.28 -2.82
C SER A 211 5.96 -7.72 -3.73
N LYS A 212 6.55 -8.89 -3.46
CA LYS A 212 7.58 -9.50 -4.31
C LYS A 212 7.01 -10.09 -5.61
N ASN A 213 5.73 -10.44 -5.61
CA ASN A 213 5.08 -11.08 -6.76
C ASN A 213 4.58 -10.02 -7.74
N LYS A 214 5.30 -9.89 -8.87
CA LYS A 214 4.86 -9.07 -10.01
C LYS A 214 3.72 -9.78 -10.73
N LEU A 215 2.48 -9.31 -10.53
CA LEU A 215 1.35 -9.78 -11.32
C LEU A 215 1.57 -9.45 -12.80
N LYS A 216 1.19 -10.38 -13.66
CA LYS A 216 1.17 -10.23 -15.12
C LYS A 216 -0.27 -10.16 -15.63
N VAL A 217 -0.43 -9.81 -16.90
CA VAL A 217 -1.75 -9.77 -17.55
C VAL A 217 -2.48 -11.12 -17.48
N ASP A 218 -1.75 -12.23 -17.65
CA ASP A 218 -2.30 -13.58 -17.57
C ASP A 218 -2.88 -13.91 -16.19
N ASP A 219 -2.30 -13.32 -15.13
CA ASP A 219 -2.84 -13.47 -13.78
C ASP A 219 -4.18 -12.74 -13.64
N LEU A 220 -4.29 -11.52 -14.20
CA LEU A 220 -5.53 -10.75 -14.19
C LEU A 220 -6.63 -11.45 -15.01
N ILE A 221 -6.27 -12.06 -16.15
CA ILE A 221 -7.18 -12.88 -16.96
C ILE A 221 -7.62 -14.11 -16.16
N ARG A 222 -6.69 -14.83 -15.52
CA ARG A 222 -6.98 -16.00 -14.69
C ARG A 222 -7.88 -15.69 -13.49
N PHE A 223 -7.73 -14.51 -12.89
CA PHE A 223 -8.62 -14.02 -11.82
C PHE A 223 -9.97 -13.52 -12.35
N GLY A 224 -10.13 -13.47 -13.68
CA GLY A 224 -11.31 -12.92 -14.36
C GLY A 224 -11.43 -11.41 -14.20
N SER A 225 -10.37 -10.69 -13.83
CA SER A 225 -10.36 -9.22 -13.69
C SER A 225 -10.51 -8.51 -15.04
N MET A 226 -10.07 -9.14 -16.12
CA MET A 226 -10.25 -8.71 -17.51
C MET A 226 -10.34 -9.94 -18.43
N THR A 227 -10.80 -9.76 -19.67
CA THR A 227 -10.77 -10.84 -20.68
C THR A 227 -9.45 -10.83 -21.47
N PRO A 228 -9.09 -11.92 -22.17
CA PRO A 228 -7.92 -11.93 -23.07
C PRO A 228 -7.96 -10.82 -24.13
N GLU A 229 -9.14 -10.54 -24.69
CA GLU A 229 -9.35 -9.51 -25.71
C GLU A 229 -9.07 -8.11 -25.14
N MET A 230 -9.49 -7.85 -23.90
CA MET A 230 -9.18 -6.60 -23.21
C MET A 230 -7.67 -6.48 -22.95
N GLY A 231 -7.01 -7.58 -22.57
CA GLY A 231 -5.56 -7.63 -22.36
C GLY A 231 -4.78 -7.30 -23.62
N GLU A 232 -5.13 -7.94 -24.75
CA GLU A 232 -4.49 -7.68 -26.05
C GLU A 232 -4.76 -6.27 -26.56
N PHE A 233 -5.99 -5.76 -26.37
CA PHE A 233 -6.33 -4.37 -26.70
C PHE A 233 -5.47 -3.38 -25.91
N LEU A 234 -5.37 -3.53 -24.59
CA LEU A 234 -4.59 -2.64 -23.74
C LEU A 234 -3.09 -2.74 -24.03
N ARG A 235 -2.59 -3.93 -24.36
CA ARG A 235 -1.21 -4.12 -24.85
C ARG A 235 -0.96 -3.31 -26.12
N ALA A 236 -1.86 -3.40 -27.10
CA ALA A 236 -1.76 -2.61 -28.33
C ALA A 236 -1.77 -1.10 -28.04
N CYS A 237 -2.62 -0.63 -27.13
CA CYS A 237 -2.68 0.77 -26.71
C CYS A 237 -1.35 1.24 -26.10
N VAL A 238 -0.76 0.46 -25.18
CA VAL A 238 0.51 0.84 -24.53
C VAL A 238 1.64 0.91 -25.54
N ILE A 239 1.81 -0.11 -26.39
CA ILE A 239 2.89 -0.16 -27.37
C ILE A 239 2.72 0.92 -28.44
N SER A 240 1.47 1.26 -28.81
CA SER A 240 1.18 2.35 -29.76
C SER A 240 1.26 3.76 -29.14
N ARG A 241 1.81 3.85 -27.91
CA ARG A 241 2.03 5.09 -27.16
C ARG A 241 0.75 5.90 -26.91
N LEU A 242 -0.37 5.23 -26.65
CA LEU A 242 -1.57 5.91 -26.16
C LEU A 242 -1.40 6.32 -24.70
N ASN A 243 -1.88 7.51 -24.35
CA ASN A 243 -1.91 8.02 -23.01
C ASN A 243 -3.08 7.39 -22.23
N ILE A 244 -2.77 6.69 -21.14
CA ILE A 244 -3.73 5.86 -20.41
C ILE A 244 -3.88 6.33 -18.97
N VAL A 245 -5.14 6.55 -18.56
CA VAL A 245 -5.51 6.84 -17.17
C VAL A 245 -6.22 5.64 -16.57
N VAL A 246 -5.65 5.06 -15.50
CA VAL A 246 -6.31 4.02 -14.72
C VAL A 246 -7.07 4.65 -13.57
N ALA A 247 -8.40 4.65 -13.65
CA ALA A 247 -9.30 5.25 -12.67
C ALA A 247 -9.91 4.20 -11.73
N GLY A 248 -10.26 4.59 -10.51
CA GLY A 248 -10.89 3.67 -9.55
C GLY A 248 -10.98 4.15 -8.11
N GLY A 249 -11.80 3.47 -7.31
CA GLY A 249 -11.88 3.67 -5.86
C GLY A 249 -10.65 3.18 -5.10
N THR A 250 -10.56 3.52 -3.82
CA THR A 250 -9.51 3.00 -2.93
C THR A 250 -9.55 1.47 -2.85
N GLY A 251 -8.39 0.81 -2.97
CA GLY A 251 -8.29 -0.64 -2.88
C GLY A 251 -8.84 -1.42 -4.08
N SER A 252 -9.20 -0.75 -5.19
CA SER A 252 -9.67 -1.41 -6.41
C SER A 252 -8.56 -2.11 -7.21
N GLY A 253 -7.30 -1.78 -6.93
CA GLY A 253 -6.14 -2.35 -7.62
C GLY A 253 -5.62 -1.50 -8.78
N LYS A 254 -5.84 -0.17 -8.77
CA LYS A 254 -5.34 0.75 -9.81
C LYS A 254 -3.84 0.61 -10.04
N THR A 255 -3.03 0.75 -8.99
CA THR A 255 -1.57 0.67 -9.10
C THR A 255 -1.11 -0.70 -9.59
N THR A 256 -1.83 -1.77 -9.20
CA THR A 256 -1.57 -3.12 -9.72
C THR A 256 -1.80 -3.19 -11.22
N LEU A 257 -2.93 -2.65 -11.71
CA LEU A 257 -3.24 -2.62 -13.14
C LEU A 257 -2.25 -1.72 -13.89
N LEU A 258 -1.95 -0.54 -13.36
CA LEU A 258 -0.91 0.36 -13.90
C LEU A 258 0.42 -0.37 -14.04
N ASN A 259 0.86 -1.11 -13.01
CA ASN A 259 2.10 -1.86 -13.04
C ASN A 259 2.11 -2.95 -14.13
N VAL A 260 0.97 -3.65 -14.33
CA VAL A 260 0.82 -4.62 -15.42
C VAL A 260 0.91 -3.94 -16.78
N LEU A 261 0.22 -2.81 -16.97
CA LEU A 261 0.23 -2.07 -18.24
C LEU A 261 1.61 -1.48 -18.55
N SER A 262 2.30 -0.94 -17.54
CA SER A 262 3.65 -0.40 -17.71
C SER A 262 4.68 -1.46 -18.15
N ASN A 263 4.44 -2.74 -17.84
CA ASN A 263 5.29 -3.83 -18.34
C ASN A 263 5.07 -4.14 -19.84
N PHE A 264 4.09 -3.54 -20.50
CA PHE A 264 3.96 -3.60 -21.96
C PHE A 264 4.77 -2.52 -22.69
N ILE A 265 5.36 -1.57 -21.96
CA ILE A 265 6.24 -0.56 -22.57
C ILE A 265 7.47 -1.29 -23.18
N PRO A 266 7.87 -0.98 -24.43
CA PRO A 266 9.05 -1.55 -25.04
C PRO A 266 10.35 -1.34 -24.23
N GLU A 267 11.26 -2.31 -24.30
CA GLU A 267 12.54 -2.32 -23.54
C GLU A 267 13.52 -1.21 -23.96
N ASP A 268 13.37 -0.67 -25.17
CA ASP A 268 14.22 0.38 -25.74
C ASP A 268 13.77 1.80 -25.34
N GLU A 269 12.70 1.94 -24.57
CA GLU A 269 12.21 3.22 -24.08
C GLU A 269 12.73 3.54 -22.67
N ARG A 270 13.21 4.77 -22.43
CA ARG A 270 13.52 5.27 -21.09
C ARG A 270 12.25 5.69 -20.39
N ILE A 271 12.07 5.16 -19.18
CA ILE A 271 10.86 5.39 -18.39
C ILE A 271 11.24 6.13 -17.11
N VAL A 272 10.50 7.19 -16.78
CA VAL A 272 10.58 7.85 -15.47
C VAL A 272 9.31 7.57 -14.69
N THR A 273 9.42 6.87 -13.56
CA THR A 273 8.30 6.68 -12.63
C THR A 273 8.34 7.73 -11.53
N ILE A 274 7.17 8.27 -11.17
CA ILE A 274 7.05 9.31 -10.14
C ILE A 274 5.92 8.94 -9.19
N GLU A 275 6.24 8.76 -7.91
CA GLU A 275 5.27 8.24 -6.93
C GLU A 275 5.42 8.99 -5.60
N ASP A 276 4.32 9.18 -4.85
CA ASP A 276 4.42 9.59 -3.43
C ASP A 276 5.28 8.62 -2.63
N SER A 277 5.20 7.36 -3.04
CA SER A 277 5.99 6.29 -2.50
C SER A 277 6.13 5.22 -3.57
N ALA A 278 7.35 4.89 -3.98
CA ALA A 278 7.62 3.89 -4.99
C ALA A 278 6.95 2.52 -4.71
N GLU A 279 5.94 2.18 -5.52
CA GLU A 279 5.18 0.92 -5.58
C GLU A 279 5.40 0.22 -6.92
N LEU A 280 5.63 0.99 -8.00
CA LEU A 280 5.81 0.45 -9.34
C LEU A 280 7.11 -0.35 -9.46
N GLN A 281 6.99 -1.46 -10.16
CA GLN A 281 8.03 -2.46 -10.40
C GLN A 281 8.04 -2.86 -11.87
N LEU A 282 8.60 -1.96 -12.68
CA LEU A 282 8.78 -2.18 -14.11
C LEU A 282 9.81 -3.28 -14.34
N ALA A 283 9.64 -4.02 -15.44
CA ALA A 283 10.55 -5.09 -15.86
C ALA A 283 11.74 -4.56 -16.65
N GLN A 284 11.58 -3.37 -17.25
CA GLN A 284 12.54 -2.77 -18.16
C GLN A 284 13.80 -2.30 -17.44
N ASP A 285 14.93 -2.31 -18.15
CA ASP A 285 16.23 -1.90 -17.62
C ASP A 285 16.36 -0.38 -17.49
N HIS A 286 15.86 0.38 -18.48
CA HIS A 286 16.08 1.84 -18.55
C HIS A 286 15.05 2.65 -17.76
N VAL A 287 14.89 2.31 -16.48
CA VAL A 287 13.89 2.93 -15.58
C VAL A 287 14.55 3.83 -14.55
N VAL A 288 14.11 5.08 -14.47
CA VAL A 288 14.45 6.00 -13.38
C VAL A 288 13.27 6.13 -12.44
N ARG A 289 13.47 5.76 -11.17
CA ARG A 289 12.43 5.80 -10.13
C ARG A 289 12.59 7.04 -9.27
N LEU A 290 11.59 7.91 -9.28
CA LEU A 290 11.52 9.12 -8.49
C LEU A 290 10.42 8.99 -7.43
N GLU A 291 10.72 9.48 -6.23
CA GLU A 291 9.80 9.44 -5.10
C GLU A 291 9.68 10.83 -4.48
N ALA A 292 8.46 11.24 -4.17
CA ALA A 292 8.21 12.50 -3.48
C ALA A 292 8.87 12.49 -2.09
N LYS A 293 9.44 13.63 -1.70
CA LYS A 293 10.05 13.79 -0.39
C LYS A 293 9.10 14.59 0.51
N PRO A 294 8.65 14.03 1.65
CA PRO A 294 7.88 14.81 2.62
C PRO A 294 8.73 15.97 3.18
N ALA A 295 8.06 16.97 3.73
CA ALA A 295 8.75 18.05 4.43
C ALA A 295 9.53 17.50 5.64
N GLU A 296 10.64 18.15 5.95
CA GLU A 296 11.32 17.99 7.23
C GLU A 296 10.42 18.49 8.37
N VAL A 297 10.84 18.20 9.61
CA VAL A 297 10.14 18.61 10.84
C VAL A 297 9.88 20.12 10.93
N ASP A 298 10.78 20.92 10.37
CA ASP A 298 10.65 22.39 10.32
C ASP A 298 9.83 22.89 9.11
N GLY A 299 9.25 21.99 8.32
CA GLY A 299 8.46 22.29 7.13
C GLY A 299 9.28 22.50 5.85
N THR A 300 10.61 22.46 5.91
CA THR A 300 11.49 22.69 4.76
C THR A 300 11.74 21.42 3.95
N GLY A 301 12.39 21.54 2.79
CA GLY A 301 12.92 20.39 2.05
C GLY A 301 11.89 19.45 1.42
N ARG A 302 10.61 19.82 1.37
CA ARG A 302 9.56 19.09 0.66
C ARG A 302 9.84 19.09 -0.84
N VAL A 303 9.70 17.93 -1.47
CA VAL A 303 9.70 17.76 -2.93
C VAL A 303 8.41 17.05 -3.30
N SER A 304 7.49 17.76 -3.96
CA SER A 304 6.19 17.23 -4.37
C SER A 304 6.29 16.38 -5.64
N ILE A 305 5.26 15.58 -5.92
CA ILE A 305 5.13 14.90 -7.22
C ILE A 305 5.25 15.92 -8.37
N ARG A 306 4.59 17.08 -8.23
CA ARG A 306 4.63 18.15 -9.24
C ARG A 306 6.06 18.60 -9.57
N ASP A 307 6.89 18.82 -8.54
CA ASP A 307 8.29 19.21 -8.72
C ASP A 307 9.07 18.13 -9.50
N LEU A 308 8.80 16.86 -9.21
CA LEU A 308 9.39 15.73 -9.91
C LEU A 308 8.88 15.59 -11.35
N VAL A 309 7.60 15.88 -11.64
CA VAL A 309 7.08 15.90 -13.02
C VAL A 309 7.81 16.96 -13.82
N ILE A 310 7.90 18.19 -13.32
CA ILE A 310 8.57 19.28 -14.03
C ILE A 310 10.05 18.95 -14.25
N ASN A 311 10.71 18.36 -13.26
CA ASN A 311 12.11 17.95 -13.39
C ASN A 311 12.29 16.78 -14.37
N SER A 312 11.38 15.81 -14.39
CA SER A 312 11.51 14.61 -15.22
C SER A 312 11.52 14.92 -16.70
N LEU A 313 10.81 15.96 -17.15
CA LEU A 313 10.80 16.39 -18.56
C LEU A 313 12.19 16.83 -19.06
N ARG A 314 13.13 17.15 -18.15
CA ARG A 314 14.53 17.46 -18.50
C ARG A 314 15.42 16.22 -18.56
N MET A 315 14.91 15.07 -18.16
CA MET A 315 15.65 13.80 -18.11
C MET A 315 15.56 13.02 -19.41
N ARG A 316 14.97 13.62 -20.47
CA ARG A 316 14.68 13.00 -21.76
C ARG A 316 13.97 11.63 -21.60
N PRO A 317 12.83 11.54 -20.90
CA PRO A 317 12.06 10.31 -20.87
C PRO A 317 11.32 10.08 -22.18
N GLU A 318 11.28 8.84 -22.65
CA GLU A 318 10.28 8.43 -23.65
C GLU A 318 8.90 8.26 -23.00
N ARG A 319 8.85 7.85 -21.72
CA ARG A 319 7.61 7.66 -20.96
C ARG A 319 7.69 8.29 -19.58
N VAL A 320 6.61 8.95 -19.17
CA VAL A 320 6.41 9.36 -17.78
C VAL A 320 5.25 8.55 -17.19
N VAL A 321 5.51 7.87 -16.08
CA VAL A 321 4.50 7.09 -15.35
C VAL A 321 4.32 7.70 -13.98
N ILE A 322 3.15 8.29 -13.72
CA ILE A 322 2.82 8.86 -12.42
C ILE A 322 2.02 7.81 -11.64
N GLY A 323 2.49 7.43 -10.45
CA GLY A 323 1.82 6.42 -9.63
C GLY A 323 0.37 6.79 -9.33
N GLU A 324 0.14 8.04 -8.95
CA GLU A 324 -1.22 8.59 -8.81
C GLU A 324 -1.22 10.12 -8.86
N CYS A 325 -2.14 10.70 -9.63
CA CYS A 325 -2.42 12.13 -9.60
C CYS A 325 -3.50 12.45 -8.55
N ARG A 326 -3.22 13.43 -7.70
CA ARG A 326 -4.06 13.93 -6.60
C ARG A 326 -4.22 15.46 -6.59
N GLY A 327 -3.46 16.20 -7.39
CA GLY A 327 -3.44 17.67 -7.39
C GLY A 327 -2.87 18.29 -8.66
N GLY A 328 -2.23 19.46 -8.50
CA GLY A 328 -1.78 20.33 -9.60
C GLY A 328 -0.84 19.69 -10.61
N GLU A 329 -0.10 18.65 -10.22
CA GLU A 329 0.73 17.84 -11.13
C GLU A 329 -0.06 17.23 -12.29
N THR A 330 -1.39 17.11 -12.15
CA THR A 330 -2.28 16.66 -13.23
C THR A 330 -2.14 17.55 -14.45
N LEU A 331 -2.08 18.88 -14.27
CA LEU A 331 -1.96 19.80 -15.39
C LEU A 331 -0.59 19.69 -16.07
N ASP A 332 0.48 19.58 -15.29
CA ASP A 332 1.84 19.39 -15.82
C ASP A 332 1.96 18.04 -16.57
N MET A 333 1.28 17.00 -16.09
CA MET A 333 1.19 15.72 -16.78
C MET A 333 0.45 15.83 -18.12
N LEU A 334 -0.71 16.49 -18.15
CA LEU A 334 -1.48 16.72 -19.38
C LEU A 334 -0.64 17.51 -20.40
N GLN A 335 0.13 18.49 -19.93
CA GLN A 335 1.06 19.22 -20.79
C GLN A 335 2.17 18.32 -21.32
N ALA A 336 2.77 17.48 -20.48
CA ALA A 336 3.80 16.52 -20.91
C ALA A 336 3.27 15.58 -22.00
N MET A 337 2.07 15.04 -21.82
CA MET A 337 1.36 14.19 -22.77
C MET A 337 1.10 14.89 -24.11
N ASN A 338 0.82 16.20 -24.11
CA ASN A 338 0.63 16.98 -25.32
C ASN A 338 1.95 17.46 -25.98
N THR A 339 3.09 17.36 -25.29
CA THR A 339 4.39 17.95 -25.71
C THR A 339 5.48 16.91 -25.93
N GLY A 340 5.11 15.74 -26.46
CA GLY A 340 6.07 14.75 -26.95
C GLY A 340 6.45 13.66 -25.94
N HIS A 341 5.73 13.56 -24.82
CA HIS A 341 5.85 12.44 -23.86
C HIS A 341 4.63 11.50 -23.97
N ASP A 342 4.25 11.19 -25.21
CA ASP A 342 3.18 10.26 -25.56
C ASP A 342 3.39 8.88 -24.93
N GLY A 343 2.29 8.21 -24.63
CA GLY A 343 2.29 6.89 -24.01
C GLY A 343 2.44 6.95 -22.50
N SER A 344 2.32 8.13 -21.90
CA SER A 344 2.39 8.31 -20.46
C SER A 344 1.19 7.63 -19.77
N LEU A 345 1.42 7.12 -18.56
CA LEU A 345 0.39 6.42 -17.79
C LEU A 345 0.24 7.03 -16.40
N THR A 346 -0.98 7.03 -15.87
CA THR A 346 -1.21 7.42 -14.48
C THR A 346 -2.38 6.67 -13.85
N THR A 347 -2.49 6.77 -12.53
CA THR A 347 -3.74 6.47 -11.83
C THR A 347 -4.39 7.71 -11.24
N LEU A 348 -5.71 7.66 -11.06
CA LEU A 348 -6.42 8.66 -10.26
C LEU A 348 -7.64 8.05 -9.57
N HIS A 349 -8.13 8.74 -8.55
CA HIS A 349 -9.36 8.35 -7.87
C HIS A 349 -10.60 8.90 -8.57
N ALA A 350 -11.44 7.98 -9.08
CA ALA A 350 -12.75 8.28 -9.66
C ALA A 350 -13.63 7.02 -9.68
N ASN A 351 -14.96 7.22 -9.61
CA ASN A 351 -15.92 6.11 -9.58
C ASN A 351 -16.40 5.71 -10.98
N THR A 352 -16.31 6.61 -11.95
CA THR A 352 -16.67 6.38 -13.35
C THR A 352 -15.68 7.08 -14.29
N PRO A 353 -15.61 6.69 -15.58
CA PRO A 353 -14.81 7.41 -16.57
C PRO A 353 -15.19 8.90 -16.69
N ARG A 354 -16.47 9.24 -16.55
CA ARG A 354 -16.93 10.63 -16.55
C ARG A 354 -16.45 11.40 -15.32
N ASP A 355 -16.47 10.76 -14.15
CA ASP A 355 -15.93 11.37 -12.93
C ASP A 355 -14.41 11.57 -13.03
N ALA A 356 -13.69 10.70 -13.74
CA ALA A 356 -12.25 10.85 -13.97
C ALA A 356 -11.94 12.17 -14.70
N ILE A 357 -12.74 12.54 -15.70
CA ILE A 357 -12.64 13.86 -16.37
C ILE A 357 -12.85 15.00 -15.37
N ALA A 358 -13.95 14.98 -14.61
CA ALA A 358 -14.25 16.03 -13.63
C ALA A 358 -13.17 16.15 -12.53
N ARG A 359 -12.58 15.02 -12.13
CA ARG A 359 -11.46 14.99 -11.18
C ARG A 359 -10.20 15.61 -11.79
N MET A 360 -9.86 15.28 -13.03
CA MET A 360 -8.74 15.92 -13.72
C MET A 360 -8.95 17.43 -13.90
N GLU A 361 -10.19 17.88 -14.18
CA GLU A 361 -10.53 19.31 -14.21
C GLU A 361 -10.21 19.98 -12.87
N THR A 362 -10.69 19.39 -11.78
CA THR A 362 -10.48 19.92 -10.41
C THR A 362 -9.01 19.95 -10.04
N MET A 363 -8.30 18.85 -10.27
CA MET A 363 -6.88 18.74 -9.93
C MET A 363 -6.02 19.70 -10.77
N SER A 364 -6.39 19.92 -12.03
CA SER A 364 -5.69 20.89 -12.89
C SER A 364 -5.85 22.33 -12.39
N MET A 365 -7.02 22.69 -11.86
CA MET A 365 -7.23 24.02 -11.25
C MET A 365 -6.37 24.23 -10.00
N MET A 366 -5.98 23.15 -9.29
CA MET A 366 -5.09 23.22 -8.13
C MET A 366 -3.64 23.55 -8.50
N ALA A 367 -3.29 23.57 -9.79
CA ALA A 367 -1.97 23.96 -10.26
C ALA A 367 -1.65 25.46 -10.03
N GLY A 368 -2.65 26.26 -9.64
CA GLY A 368 -2.49 27.70 -9.37
C GLY A 368 -2.39 28.57 -10.62
N MET A 369 -2.73 28.01 -11.79
CA MET A 369 -2.89 28.77 -13.04
C MET A 369 -4.36 29.12 -13.23
N ASP A 370 -4.65 30.39 -13.54
CA ASP A 370 -6.00 30.87 -13.84
C ASP A 370 -6.37 30.55 -15.31
N LEU A 371 -6.67 29.29 -15.57
CA LEU A 371 -7.09 28.81 -16.89
C LEU A 371 -8.61 28.65 -16.94
N PRO A 372 -9.29 29.14 -18.00
CA PRO A 372 -10.70 28.85 -18.20
C PRO A 372 -10.95 27.34 -18.27
N LEU A 373 -12.05 26.87 -17.67
CA LEU A 373 -12.39 25.45 -17.61
C LEU A 373 -12.43 24.77 -18.99
N LYS A 374 -12.87 25.51 -20.01
CA LYS A 374 -12.86 25.03 -21.40
C LYS A 374 -11.45 24.66 -21.88
N VAL A 375 -10.43 25.46 -21.56
CA VAL A 375 -9.03 25.19 -21.93
C VAL A 375 -8.52 23.95 -21.22
N ILE A 376 -8.87 23.76 -19.94
CA ILE A 376 -8.51 22.53 -19.19
C ILE A 376 -9.14 21.30 -19.85
N ARG A 377 -10.42 21.39 -20.26
CA ARG A 377 -11.09 20.30 -20.98
C ARG A 377 -10.46 20.02 -22.34
N GLU A 378 -10.06 21.05 -23.08
CA GLU A 378 -9.34 20.90 -24.34
C GLU A 378 -8.00 20.19 -24.13
N GLN A 379 -7.25 20.54 -23.06
CA GLN A 379 -6.02 19.84 -22.68
C GLN A 379 -6.28 18.36 -22.34
N ILE A 380 -7.31 18.07 -21.54
CA ILE A 380 -7.69 16.69 -21.18
C ILE A 380 -8.07 15.89 -22.41
N ALA A 381 -8.93 16.45 -23.26
CA ALA A 381 -9.46 15.76 -24.44
C ALA A 381 -8.41 15.54 -25.53
N SER A 382 -7.37 16.39 -25.57
CA SER A 382 -6.22 16.23 -26.46
C SER A 382 -5.19 15.24 -25.91
N ALA A 383 -4.97 15.25 -24.60
CA ALA A 383 -3.89 14.49 -23.97
C ALA A 383 -4.26 13.04 -23.71
N ILE A 384 -5.49 12.76 -23.26
CA ILE A 384 -5.88 11.42 -22.82
C ILE A 384 -6.51 10.66 -23.97
N ASP A 385 -6.05 9.45 -24.25
CA ASP A 385 -6.64 8.57 -25.26
C ASP A 385 -7.62 7.57 -24.65
N VAL A 386 -7.22 6.95 -23.52
CA VAL A 386 -7.96 5.84 -22.90
C VAL A 386 -8.07 5.99 -21.39
N ILE A 387 -9.28 5.77 -20.87
CA ILE A 387 -9.56 5.62 -19.44
C ILE A 387 -9.90 4.16 -19.16
N VAL A 388 -9.18 3.53 -18.23
CA VAL A 388 -9.44 2.16 -17.77
C VAL A 388 -9.98 2.22 -16.35
N GLN A 389 -11.28 1.91 -16.19
CA GLN A 389 -11.94 1.96 -14.90
C GLN A 389 -11.80 0.63 -14.17
N GLN A 390 -11.12 0.64 -13.03
CA GLN A 390 -10.92 -0.51 -12.14
C GLN A 390 -11.78 -0.37 -10.88
N SER A 391 -12.64 -1.36 -10.62
CA SER A 391 -13.55 -1.36 -9.47
C SER A 391 -13.38 -2.61 -8.61
N ARG A 392 -13.57 -2.44 -7.29
CA ARG A 392 -13.79 -3.54 -6.36
C ARG A 392 -15.30 -3.71 -6.20
N LEU A 393 -15.82 -4.86 -6.60
CA LEU A 393 -17.24 -5.21 -6.44
C LEU A 393 -17.53 -5.58 -4.97
N ASP A 394 -18.81 -5.62 -4.60
CA ASP A 394 -19.23 -5.85 -3.21
C ASP A 394 -18.79 -7.21 -2.65
N ASP A 395 -18.56 -8.20 -3.52
CA ASP A 395 -18.04 -9.51 -3.14
C ASP A 395 -16.50 -9.57 -3.05
N GLY A 396 -15.85 -8.42 -3.19
CA GLY A 396 -14.40 -8.24 -3.12
C GLY A 396 -13.65 -8.50 -4.42
N GLN A 397 -14.32 -8.97 -5.49
CA GLN A 397 -13.68 -9.16 -6.79
C GLN A 397 -13.22 -7.81 -7.36
N ARG A 398 -12.02 -7.78 -7.92
CA ARG A 398 -11.48 -6.61 -8.62
C ARG A 398 -11.65 -6.84 -10.13
N LYS A 399 -12.36 -5.95 -10.82
CA LYS A 399 -12.69 -6.05 -12.25
C LYS A 399 -12.44 -4.72 -12.96
N VAL A 400 -11.96 -4.80 -14.21
CA VAL A 400 -11.99 -3.66 -15.13
C VAL A 400 -13.43 -3.48 -15.59
N THR A 401 -14.11 -2.44 -15.12
CA THR A 401 -15.54 -2.23 -15.39
C THR A 401 -15.79 -1.48 -16.69
N TYR A 402 -14.86 -0.63 -17.11
CA TYR A 402 -14.94 0.10 -18.37
C TYR A 402 -13.54 0.24 -18.98
N ILE A 403 -13.47 0.16 -20.30
CA ILE A 403 -12.37 0.73 -21.09
C ILE A 403 -13.00 1.73 -22.04
N THR A 404 -12.69 3.00 -21.84
CA THR A 404 -13.38 4.13 -22.47
C THR A 404 -12.38 4.96 -23.26
N GLU A 405 -12.68 5.20 -24.54
CA GLU A 405 -11.96 6.15 -25.39
C GLU A 405 -12.41 7.58 -25.08
N VAL A 406 -11.46 8.51 -25.08
CA VAL A 406 -11.72 9.95 -25.09
C VAL A 406 -11.65 10.44 -26.53
N GLN A 407 -12.76 10.92 -27.09
CA GLN A 407 -12.88 11.21 -28.53
C GLN A 407 -12.65 12.68 -28.92
N GLY A 408 -12.36 13.54 -27.94
CA GLY A 408 -12.28 14.99 -28.11
C GLY A 408 -13.40 15.73 -27.38
N MET A 409 -13.81 16.88 -27.91
CA MET A 409 -14.87 17.71 -27.33
C MET A 409 -16.01 17.98 -28.31
N GLU A 410 -17.22 18.08 -27.78
CA GLU A 410 -18.40 18.62 -28.45
C GLU A 410 -18.92 19.82 -27.64
N GLY A 411 -18.73 21.02 -28.18
CA GLY A 411 -18.96 22.25 -27.44
C GLY A 411 -18.05 22.36 -26.22
N GLU A 412 -18.61 22.27 -25.02
CA GLU A 412 -17.88 22.34 -23.75
C GLU A 412 -17.74 20.99 -23.04
N LYS A 413 -18.21 19.90 -23.65
CA LYS A 413 -18.20 18.57 -23.03
C LYS A 413 -17.16 17.68 -23.69
N VAL A 414 -16.39 16.99 -22.87
CA VAL A 414 -15.51 15.91 -23.33
C VAL A 414 -16.38 14.71 -23.72
N VAL A 415 -16.17 14.20 -24.94
CA VAL A 415 -16.91 13.07 -25.50
C VAL A 415 -16.18 11.78 -25.15
N LEU A 416 -16.92 10.83 -24.58
CA LEU A 416 -16.41 9.55 -24.13
C LEU A 416 -17.15 8.43 -24.87
N GLN A 417 -16.43 7.37 -25.21
CA GLN A 417 -16.99 6.20 -25.89
C GLN A 417 -16.48 4.91 -25.26
N ASP A 418 -17.38 4.14 -24.66
CA ASP A 418 -17.02 2.85 -24.07
C ASP A 418 -16.72 1.83 -25.19
N ILE A 419 -15.57 1.19 -25.10
CA ILE A 419 -15.12 0.10 -25.98
C ILE A 419 -15.41 -1.26 -25.33
N PHE A 420 -15.19 -1.34 -24.02
CA PHE A 420 -15.54 -2.50 -23.19
C PHE A 420 -16.30 -2.05 -21.95
N LYS A 421 -17.23 -2.89 -21.49
CA LYS A 421 -17.96 -2.67 -20.24
C LYS A 421 -18.26 -3.98 -19.50
N LEU A 422 -18.43 -3.87 -18.19
CA LEU A 422 -18.92 -4.93 -17.32
C LEU A 422 -20.43 -4.78 -17.13
N ASP A 423 -21.19 -5.81 -17.47
CA ASP A 423 -22.60 -5.93 -17.11
C ASP A 423 -22.76 -6.86 -15.90
N ILE A 424 -23.47 -6.40 -14.87
CA ILE A 424 -23.82 -7.24 -13.72
C ILE A 424 -25.07 -8.04 -14.09
N LEU A 425 -24.94 -9.37 -14.15
CA LEU A 425 -26.03 -10.29 -14.50
C LEU A 425 -26.88 -10.67 -13.29
N GLY A 426 -26.30 -10.60 -12.09
CA GLY A 426 -26.98 -10.92 -10.85
C GLY A 426 -26.01 -11.28 -9.73
N LYS A 427 -26.55 -11.93 -8.70
CA LYS A 427 -25.81 -12.37 -7.51
C LYS A 427 -26.23 -13.80 -7.18
N THR A 428 -25.27 -14.68 -6.90
CA THR A 428 -25.56 -16.05 -6.47
C THR A 428 -26.12 -16.05 -5.04
N PRO A 429 -26.79 -17.14 -4.58
CA PRO A 429 -27.26 -17.26 -3.20
C PRO A 429 -26.16 -17.08 -2.14
N GLU A 430 -24.92 -17.45 -2.46
CA GLU A 430 -23.73 -17.31 -1.60
C GLU A 430 -23.16 -15.89 -1.60
N GLY A 431 -23.80 -14.97 -2.33
CA GLY A 431 -23.44 -13.56 -2.40
C GLY A 431 -22.35 -13.21 -3.39
N LYS A 432 -21.95 -14.14 -4.28
CA LYS A 432 -20.98 -13.86 -5.35
C LYS A 432 -21.64 -13.12 -6.51
N ILE A 433 -21.01 -12.07 -7.00
CA ILE A 433 -21.52 -11.30 -8.14
C ILE A 433 -21.20 -12.05 -9.44
N GLN A 434 -22.24 -12.28 -10.23
CA GLN A 434 -22.14 -12.77 -11.60
C GLN A 434 -22.11 -11.57 -12.53
N ALA A 435 -21.02 -11.42 -13.27
CA ALA A 435 -20.84 -10.30 -14.17
C ALA A 435 -20.12 -10.76 -15.45
N GLU A 436 -20.47 -10.12 -16.56
CA GLU A 436 -19.92 -10.39 -17.88
C GLU A 436 -19.16 -9.17 -18.39
N LEU A 437 -17.90 -9.38 -18.75
CA LEU A 437 -17.08 -8.39 -19.44
C LEU A 437 -17.30 -8.55 -20.94
N ARG A 438 -17.75 -7.50 -21.61
CA ARG A 438 -18.02 -7.56 -23.05
C ARG A 438 -17.61 -6.30 -23.80
N PRO A 439 -17.25 -6.43 -25.08
CA PRO A 439 -17.11 -5.29 -25.97
C PRO A 439 -18.47 -4.64 -26.26
N THR A 440 -18.45 -3.36 -26.63
CA THR A 440 -19.64 -2.58 -26.97
C THR A 440 -20.02 -2.64 -28.45
N GLY A 441 -19.16 -3.21 -29.31
CA GLY A 441 -19.32 -3.16 -30.77
C GLY A 441 -18.55 -2.00 -31.42
N VAL A 442 -18.02 -1.06 -30.62
CA VAL A 442 -17.39 0.15 -31.13
C VAL A 442 -15.90 -0.07 -31.39
N ARG A 443 -15.44 0.37 -32.56
CA ARG A 443 -14.01 0.45 -32.87
C ARG A 443 -13.48 1.86 -32.52
N PRO A 444 -12.35 1.98 -31.81
CA PRO A 444 -11.80 3.27 -31.47
C PRO A 444 -11.38 4.09 -32.69
N ARG A 445 -11.44 5.41 -32.59
CA ARG A 445 -10.96 6.33 -33.65
C ARG A 445 -9.45 6.26 -33.84
N PHE A 446 -8.70 5.94 -32.79
CA PHE A 446 -7.25 5.74 -32.85
C PHE A 446 -6.81 4.40 -33.46
N THR A 447 -7.72 3.60 -34.03
CA THR A 447 -7.38 2.34 -34.72
C THR A 447 -6.25 2.49 -35.76
N PRO A 448 -6.21 3.53 -36.62
CA PRO A 448 -5.10 3.72 -37.55
C PRO A 448 -3.72 3.86 -36.86
N ARG A 449 -3.68 4.43 -35.65
CA ARG A 449 -2.44 4.52 -34.85
C ARG A 449 -1.99 3.15 -34.38
N LEU A 450 -2.92 2.28 -33.98
CA LEU A 450 -2.62 0.89 -33.64
C LEU A 450 -2.04 0.13 -34.83
N GLU A 451 -2.67 0.26 -36.01
CA GLU A 451 -2.22 -0.40 -37.24
C GLU A 451 -0.83 0.07 -37.68
N ALA A 452 -0.54 1.38 -37.54
CA ALA A 452 0.78 1.94 -37.81
C ALA A 452 1.89 1.36 -36.91
N HIS A 453 1.54 0.88 -35.71
CA HIS A 453 2.45 0.18 -34.79
C HIS A 453 2.37 -1.35 -34.92
N GLY A 454 1.76 -1.85 -36.01
CA GLY A 454 1.71 -3.28 -36.32
C GLY A 454 0.54 -4.04 -35.71
N PHE A 455 -0.39 -3.37 -35.02
CA PHE A 455 -1.55 -4.01 -34.39
C PHE A 455 -2.76 -4.00 -35.31
N LYS A 456 -3.06 -5.14 -35.94
CA LYS A 456 -4.31 -5.38 -36.67
C LYS A 456 -5.26 -6.20 -35.81
N LEU A 457 -5.96 -5.51 -34.91
CA LEU A 457 -6.88 -6.16 -33.98
C LEU A 457 -8.10 -6.73 -34.73
N PRO A 458 -8.39 -8.05 -34.60
CA PRO A 458 -9.49 -8.65 -35.33
C PRO A 458 -10.84 -8.08 -34.85
N PRO A 459 -11.85 -8.02 -35.73
CA PRO A 459 -13.19 -7.52 -35.38
C PRO A 459 -13.83 -8.23 -34.18
N SER A 460 -13.45 -9.48 -33.92
CA SER A 460 -13.93 -10.29 -32.79
C SER A 460 -13.58 -9.70 -31.43
N ILE A 461 -12.45 -8.99 -31.30
CA ILE A 461 -12.10 -8.26 -30.06
C ILE A 461 -13.18 -7.25 -29.69
N PHE A 462 -13.80 -6.62 -30.69
CA PHE A 462 -14.87 -5.65 -30.53
C PHE A 462 -16.26 -6.26 -30.61
N GLY A 463 -16.38 -7.60 -30.56
CA GLY A 463 -17.67 -8.30 -30.48
C GLY A 463 -18.30 -8.70 -31.81
N ALA A 464 -17.59 -8.52 -32.94
CA ALA A 464 -18.08 -9.04 -34.21
C ALA A 464 -18.07 -10.58 -34.21
N GLN A 465 -19.20 -11.19 -34.54
CA GLN A 465 -19.27 -12.64 -34.75
C GLN A 465 -18.68 -12.98 -36.11
N ILE A 466 -17.66 -13.82 -36.15
CA ILE A 466 -17.14 -14.39 -37.40
C ILE A 466 -18.09 -15.53 -37.79
N PRO A 467 -18.78 -15.47 -38.95
CA PRO A 467 -19.64 -16.55 -39.39
C PRO A 467 -18.86 -17.88 -39.44
N GLY A 468 -19.33 -18.89 -38.72
CA GLY A 468 -18.71 -20.24 -38.69
C GLY A 468 -17.86 -20.58 -37.48
N GLN A 469 -17.49 -19.63 -36.61
CA GLN A 469 -16.87 -19.93 -35.31
C GLN A 469 -17.95 -20.16 -34.25
N LYS A 470 -18.23 -21.43 -33.90
CA LYS A 470 -18.98 -21.74 -32.67
C LYS A 470 -18.14 -21.33 -31.47
N LYS A 471 -18.69 -20.51 -30.57
CA LYS A 471 -18.14 -20.36 -29.21
C LYS A 471 -18.11 -21.75 -28.59
N GLY A 472 -16.92 -22.28 -28.30
CA GLY A 472 -16.78 -23.42 -27.40
C GLY A 472 -17.19 -22.97 -26.01
N TRP A 473 -18.24 -23.56 -25.46
CA TRP A 473 -18.67 -23.37 -24.08
C TRP A 473 -17.88 -24.30 -23.17
#